data_AF-A0A8D2NQ09-F1
#
_entry.id   AF-A0A8D2NQ09-F1
#
_cell.length_a   1.000
_cell.length_b   1.000
_cell.length_c   1.000
_cell.angle_alpha   90.00
_cell.angle_beta   90.00
_cell.angle_gamma   90.00
#
_symmetry.space_group_name_H-M   'P 1'
#
loop_
_entity.id
_entity.type
_entity.pdbx_description
1 polymer ?
#
loop_
_entity_poly.entity_id
_entity_poly.type
_entity_poly.pdbx_seq_one_letter_code
_entity_poly.pdbx_strand_id
1 'polypeptide(L)'
;MGAVSIQVCPPALLVLCGEGLPVLFAVAEHRDSPLGTERGSVGTHQLQLKQPLQPGVGWEWGALATCVALAFLGKAVSFPEPDGWDGGGHLWPLFLRVSVLRGKEGSPRLNTSDLQICQHRAPTCCTKKMEESYQAAVRRERTQSIQALNFELKYMIVGHITAFQEAFESLRRFAENRTSSLFETAYRPMAKEAAEPVKELFTDISLYILGAETTVESAVLRFFDSLFPLVYSRLINPGITDLSEDYTECLRLTRQDINPFGHYPKNLVTELSRSLWASRMLIQALRLGSEVINTTEHAALSKECSRALVKMQYCPHCQGLTLIRPCVGYCLNVMRGCLASVSELDAQWREFISVLEYLTNEMASSHELEMALSGIWSSINEAILHAQLNGPQLSATVSVLPSCKFSNSNDQHQLSISIKTFTAVVLNVLSLRCREFINYMKRSRTFYASIAERLCDGDLVMRDSSTCWNGEDVVESYTSRVVSNGLKAQINNPELKVRGLDPLINNLIDKLHHFNQGGCDRSFRFPDSGKCGAEEGEGAMGCLKKKTHFIGQ
;
A
#
# COMPACT_ATOMS: atom_id res chain seq x y z
N MET A 1 -47.95 -37.22 33.04
CA MET A 1 -47.04 -37.64 31.95
C MET A 1 -46.52 -36.37 31.29
N GLY A 2 -45.36 -35.87 31.70
CA GLY A 2 -44.71 -34.73 31.07
C GLY A 2 -43.84 -35.21 29.93
N ALA A 3 -44.14 -34.81 28.69
CA ALA A 3 -43.29 -35.10 27.55
C ALA A 3 -41.98 -34.32 27.70
N VAL A 4 -40.88 -35.04 27.97
CA VAL A 4 -39.53 -34.49 27.83
C VAL A 4 -39.22 -34.47 26.34
N SER A 5 -39.38 -33.31 25.69
CA SER A 5 -38.85 -33.11 24.34
C SER A 5 -37.32 -33.15 24.39
N ILE A 6 -36.73 -34.30 24.02
CA ILE A 6 -35.30 -34.46 23.84
C ILE A 6 -34.94 -33.85 22.48
N GLN A 7 -34.58 -32.57 22.47
CA GLN A 7 -34.11 -31.89 21.27
C GLN A 7 -32.58 -31.94 21.23
N VAL A 8 -32.07 -32.93 20.49
CA VAL A 8 -30.64 -33.25 20.26
C VAL A 8 -29.99 -32.09 19.48
N CYS A 9 -28.76 -31.69 19.84
CA CYS A 9 -27.99 -30.73 19.02
C CYS A 9 -27.91 -31.35 17.60
N PRO A 10 -28.31 -30.62 16.54
CA PRO A 10 -28.33 -31.20 15.21
C PRO A 10 -26.95 -31.75 14.85
N PRO A 11 -26.84 -32.91 14.17
CA PRO A 11 -25.58 -33.31 13.59
C PRO A 11 -25.13 -32.15 12.72
N ALA A 12 -23.85 -31.82 12.78
CA ALA A 12 -23.32 -30.83 11.88
C ALA A 12 -23.43 -31.36 10.46
N LEU A 13 -24.46 -30.92 9.75
CA LEU A 13 -24.59 -31.16 8.34
C LEU A 13 -23.41 -30.48 7.66
N LEU A 14 -22.45 -31.29 7.22
CA LEU A 14 -21.43 -30.95 6.26
C LEU A 14 -22.13 -30.63 4.93
N VAL A 15 -22.64 -29.40 4.80
CA VAL A 15 -23.06 -28.87 3.52
C VAL A 15 -21.80 -28.42 2.79
N LEU A 16 -21.23 -29.33 2.00
CA LEU A 16 -20.27 -29.00 0.96
C LEU A 16 -21.04 -28.34 -0.19
N CYS A 17 -21.23 -27.02 -0.14
CA CYS A 17 -21.57 -26.24 -1.33
C CYS A 17 -20.29 -25.63 -1.87
N GLY A 18 -19.68 -26.31 -2.83
CA GLY A 18 -18.80 -25.71 -3.83
C GLY A 18 -19.49 -25.83 -5.18
N GLU A 19 -19.58 -24.72 -5.90
CA GLU A 19 -20.16 -24.68 -7.25
C GLU A 19 -19.46 -25.72 -8.15
N GLY A 20 -20.23 -26.61 -8.79
CA GLY A 20 -19.75 -27.43 -9.92
C GLY A 20 -19.69 -28.96 -9.79
N LEU A 21 -20.29 -29.62 -8.77
CA LEU A 21 -20.32 -31.09 -8.69
C LEU A 21 -21.75 -31.67 -8.68
N PRO A 22 -22.06 -32.72 -9.48
CA PRO A 22 -23.39 -33.30 -9.56
C PRO A 22 -23.74 -34.11 -8.30
N VAL A 23 -24.90 -33.82 -7.72
CA VAL A 23 -25.44 -34.51 -6.53
C VAL A 23 -25.98 -35.89 -6.93
N LEU A 24 -25.34 -36.97 -6.45
CA LEU A 24 -25.91 -38.32 -6.50
C LEU A 24 -26.70 -38.57 -5.20
N PHE A 25 -28.03 -38.63 -5.32
CA PHE A 25 -28.89 -39.18 -4.27
C PHE A 25 -28.86 -40.71 -4.33
N ALA A 26 -28.48 -41.37 -3.24
CA ALA A 26 -28.77 -42.78 -3.03
C ALA A 26 -29.74 -42.91 -1.85
N VAL A 27 -31.01 -43.16 -2.17
CA VAL A 27 -32.03 -43.59 -1.20
C VAL A 27 -31.82 -45.10 -0.99
N ALA A 28 -31.49 -45.52 0.23
CA ALA A 28 -31.45 -46.94 0.58
C ALA A 28 -32.87 -47.37 1.01
N GLU A 29 -33.61 -48.02 0.11
CA GLU A 29 -34.79 -48.80 0.48
C GLU A 29 -34.36 -50.17 1.01
N HIS A 30 -34.79 -50.48 2.24
CA HIS A 30 -34.72 -51.81 2.82
C HIS A 30 -35.91 -52.63 2.29
N ARG A 31 -35.66 -53.74 1.60
CA ARG A 31 -36.66 -54.83 1.47
C ARG A 31 -36.01 -56.21 1.43
N ASP A 32 -36.69 -57.11 2.12
CA ASP A 32 -36.32 -58.45 2.53
C ASP A 32 -36.01 -59.44 1.39
N SER A 33 -35.12 -60.39 1.67
CA SER A 33 -34.98 -61.64 0.91
C SER A 33 -36.20 -62.54 1.10
N PRO A 34 -36.49 -63.47 0.15
CA PRO A 34 -36.08 -64.85 0.43
C PRO A 34 -35.74 -65.75 -0.79
N LEU A 35 -34.94 -66.79 -0.48
CA LEU A 35 -34.89 -68.17 -1.05
C LEU A 35 -34.50 -68.39 -2.53
N GLY A 36 -33.46 -69.22 -2.74
CA GLY A 36 -33.24 -69.90 -4.03
C GLY A 36 -31.80 -70.41 -4.25
N THR A 37 -31.61 -71.72 -4.08
CA THR A 37 -30.44 -72.55 -4.40
C THR A 37 -30.07 -72.58 -5.89
N GLU A 38 -28.78 -72.46 -6.24
CA GLU A 38 -27.94 -73.47 -6.94
C GLU A 38 -26.72 -72.88 -7.71
N ARG A 39 -25.58 -73.52 -7.43
CA ARG A 39 -24.39 -73.85 -8.23
C ARG A 39 -24.28 -73.29 -9.68
N GLY A 40 -23.18 -72.58 -9.97
CA GLY A 40 -22.71 -72.33 -11.34
C GLY A 40 -21.43 -71.50 -11.39
N SER A 41 -20.34 -72.10 -11.88
CA SER A 41 -19.02 -71.49 -12.05
C SER A 41 -18.86 -70.89 -13.46
N VAL A 42 -17.82 -70.04 -13.58
CA VAL A 42 -17.14 -69.54 -14.79
C VAL A 42 -17.61 -68.21 -15.35
N GLY A 43 -16.67 -67.25 -15.38
CA GLY A 43 -16.80 -66.00 -16.14
C GLY A 43 -15.76 -64.92 -15.81
N THR A 44 -14.48 -65.25 -15.69
CA THR A 44 -13.40 -64.25 -15.65
C THR A 44 -13.21 -63.63 -17.03
N HIS A 45 -13.56 -62.35 -17.20
CA HIS A 45 -13.00 -61.53 -18.27
C HIS A 45 -12.15 -60.41 -17.65
N GLN A 46 -10.83 -60.60 -17.78
CA GLN A 46 -9.83 -59.56 -17.60
C GLN A 46 -10.03 -58.45 -18.63
N LEU A 47 -10.11 -57.21 -18.17
CA LEU A 47 -9.70 -56.04 -18.94
C LEU A 47 -8.38 -55.56 -18.36
N GLN A 48 -7.29 -55.95 -19.01
CA GLN A 48 -5.96 -55.38 -18.79
C GLN A 48 -5.95 -53.93 -19.30
N LEU A 49 -5.61 -52.98 -18.43
CA LEU A 49 -5.13 -51.66 -18.84
C LEU A 49 -3.60 -51.72 -19.04
N LYS A 50 -3.19 -51.33 -20.25
CA LYS A 50 -1.81 -51.24 -20.73
C LYS A 50 -1.18 -49.90 -20.27
N GLN A 51 0.03 -50.01 -19.72
CA GLN A 51 1.08 -48.98 -19.51
C GLN A 51 0.93 -47.95 -18.37
N PRO A 52 2.06 -47.56 -17.73
CA PRO A 52 2.08 -46.76 -16.50
C PRO A 52 2.01 -45.27 -16.81
N LEU A 53 1.04 -44.56 -16.21
CA LEU A 53 1.05 -43.11 -16.13
C LEU A 53 2.09 -42.65 -15.10
N GLN A 54 2.82 -41.58 -15.45
CA GLN A 54 3.85 -40.94 -14.65
C GLN A 54 3.35 -40.41 -13.29
N PRO A 55 4.21 -40.29 -12.26
CA PRO A 55 3.80 -39.94 -10.91
C PRO A 55 3.62 -38.42 -10.79
N GLY A 56 2.37 -37.99 -10.74
CA GLY A 56 1.98 -36.62 -10.41
C GLY A 56 0.47 -36.55 -10.48
N VAL A 57 -0.19 -35.90 -9.53
CA VAL A 57 -1.67 -35.78 -9.41
C VAL A 57 -2.40 -36.95 -8.71
N GLY A 58 -1.69 -38.01 -8.27
CA GLY A 58 -2.30 -39.10 -7.48
C GLY A 58 -2.45 -38.85 -5.96
N TRP A 59 -1.79 -37.82 -5.43
CA TRP A 59 -1.65 -37.61 -3.98
C TRP A 59 -2.74 -36.71 -3.39
N GLU A 60 -3.30 -35.78 -4.17
CA GLU A 60 -4.33 -34.85 -3.70
C GLU A 60 -5.70 -35.50 -3.53
N TRP A 61 -6.09 -36.38 -4.47
CA TRP A 61 -7.34 -37.15 -4.39
C TRP A 61 -7.26 -38.28 -3.36
N GLY A 62 -6.09 -38.89 -3.22
CA GLY A 62 -5.81 -39.85 -2.15
C GLY A 62 -5.93 -39.19 -0.77
N ALA A 63 -5.33 -38.02 -0.57
CA ALA A 63 -5.42 -37.29 0.69
C ALA A 63 -6.84 -36.83 1.02
N LEU A 64 -7.62 -36.36 0.03
CA LEU A 64 -9.03 -35.99 0.21
C LEU A 64 -9.92 -37.19 0.54
N ALA A 65 -9.79 -38.29 -0.19
CA ALA A 65 -10.54 -39.52 0.07
C ALA A 65 -10.18 -40.13 1.43
N THR A 66 -8.90 -40.04 1.83
CA THR A 66 -8.43 -40.49 3.14
C THR A 66 -8.87 -39.55 4.26
N CYS A 67 -8.95 -38.22 4.02
CA CYS A 67 -9.50 -37.26 4.98
C CYS A 67 -11.00 -37.51 5.23
N VAL A 68 -11.77 -37.77 4.17
CA VAL A 68 -13.19 -38.11 4.29
C VAL A 68 -13.36 -39.46 5.00
N ALA A 69 -12.59 -40.48 4.61
CA ALA A 69 -12.68 -41.81 5.23
C ALA A 69 -12.21 -41.86 6.69
N LEU A 70 -11.17 -41.11 7.06
CA LEU A 70 -10.68 -41.03 8.46
C LEU A 70 -11.61 -40.18 9.34
N ALA A 71 -12.30 -39.18 8.77
CA ALA A 71 -13.35 -38.44 9.47
C ALA A 71 -14.54 -39.34 9.83
N PHE A 72 -14.90 -40.32 8.97
CA PHE A 72 -15.95 -41.30 9.26
C PHE A 72 -15.53 -42.42 10.25
N LEU A 73 -14.23 -42.67 10.45
CA LEU A 73 -13.73 -43.80 11.25
C LEU A 73 -13.18 -43.43 12.65
N GLY A 74 -13.27 -42.16 13.06
CA GLY A 74 -13.03 -41.75 14.46
C GLY A 74 -11.60 -41.95 14.99
N LYS A 75 -10.58 -42.11 14.12
CA LYS A 75 -9.17 -42.23 14.54
C LYS A 75 -8.42 -40.91 14.43
N ALA A 76 -7.69 -40.54 15.48
CA ALA A 76 -6.81 -39.38 15.50
C ALA A 76 -5.63 -39.59 14.55
N VAL A 77 -5.47 -38.70 13.56
CA VAL A 77 -4.23 -38.55 12.82
C VAL A 77 -3.58 -37.24 13.24
N SER A 78 -2.40 -37.34 13.82
CA SER A 78 -1.51 -36.20 14.04
C SER A 78 -0.66 -36.03 12.79
N PHE A 79 -0.76 -34.88 12.12
CA PHE A 79 0.19 -34.48 11.10
C PHE A 79 1.17 -33.46 11.70
N PRO A 80 2.49 -33.58 11.42
CA PRO A 80 3.45 -32.53 11.75
C PRO A 80 3.18 -31.29 10.88
N GLU A 81 3.34 -30.09 11.45
CA GLU A 81 3.29 -28.82 10.72
C GLU A 81 4.32 -28.84 9.57
N PRO A 82 3.91 -28.62 8.31
CA PRO A 82 4.85 -28.33 7.24
C PRO A 82 5.01 -26.81 7.12
N ASP A 83 6.23 -26.33 7.32
CA ASP A 83 6.64 -25.01 6.88
C ASP A 83 6.45 -24.89 5.36
N GLY A 84 5.73 -23.84 4.93
CA GLY A 84 5.74 -23.38 3.54
C GLY A 84 4.73 -24.01 2.59
N TRP A 85 3.42 -23.84 2.84
CA TRP A 85 2.37 -23.98 1.81
C TRP A 85 1.66 -22.65 1.59
N ASP A 86 2.03 -21.97 0.50
CA ASP A 86 1.39 -20.77 -0.04
C ASP A 86 0.31 -21.22 -1.05
N GLY A 87 -0.94 -21.33 -0.60
CA GLY A 87 -2.06 -21.73 -1.44
C GLY A 87 -3.16 -22.44 -0.66
N GLY A 88 -4.12 -21.71 -0.11
CA GLY A 88 -5.18 -22.33 0.71
C GLY A 88 -6.31 -21.43 1.18
N GLY A 89 -6.87 -20.59 0.30
CA GLY A 89 -8.01 -19.72 0.63
C GLY A 89 -9.36 -20.45 0.81
N HIS A 90 -9.55 -21.63 0.21
CA HIS A 90 -10.88 -22.24 0.10
C HIS A 90 -11.09 -23.50 0.97
N LEU A 91 -10.02 -24.16 1.45
CA LEU A 91 -10.11 -25.38 2.27
C LEU A 91 -10.09 -25.11 3.78
N TRP A 92 -9.60 -23.95 4.21
CA TRP A 92 -9.46 -23.63 5.63
C TRP A 92 -10.77 -23.27 6.36
N PRO A 93 -11.75 -22.56 5.75
CA PRO A 93 -13.08 -22.41 6.34
C PRO A 93 -13.78 -23.76 6.57
N LEU A 94 -13.53 -24.71 5.67
CA LEU A 94 -13.94 -26.10 5.78
C LEU A 94 -13.22 -26.82 6.94
N PHE A 95 -11.92 -26.61 7.09
CA PHE A 95 -11.14 -27.18 8.19
C PHE A 95 -11.55 -26.63 9.55
N LEU A 96 -11.91 -25.35 9.69
CA LEU A 96 -12.43 -24.78 10.94
C LEU A 96 -13.86 -25.26 11.24
N ARG A 97 -14.72 -25.40 10.23
CA ARG A 97 -15.99 -26.11 10.38
C ARG A 97 -15.73 -27.52 10.93
N VAL A 98 -14.79 -28.28 10.36
CA VAL A 98 -14.48 -29.66 10.83
C VAL A 98 -13.79 -29.70 12.20
N SER A 99 -12.91 -28.75 12.52
CA SER A 99 -12.12 -28.72 13.77
C SER A 99 -12.94 -28.28 14.98
N VAL A 100 -13.87 -27.34 14.79
CA VAL A 100 -14.80 -26.87 15.83
C VAL A 100 -15.88 -27.91 16.11
N LEU A 101 -16.19 -28.76 15.12
CA LEU A 101 -17.09 -29.90 15.27
C LEU A 101 -16.49 -31.10 15.98
N ARG A 102 -15.20 -31.03 16.39
CA ARG A 102 -14.62 -31.98 17.35
C ARG A 102 -15.15 -31.77 18.78
N GLY A 103 -16.17 -30.93 18.98
CA GLY A 103 -17.07 -30.99 20.13
C GLY A 103 -17.88 -32.27 20.07
N LYS A 104 -17.45 -33.28 20.84
CA LYS A 104 -18.04 -34.63 20.99
C LYS A 104 -19.46 -34.76 20.42
N GLU A 105 -19.57 -35.52 19.34
CA GLU A 105 -20.79 -36.14 18.86
C GLU A 105 -21.58 -36.72 20.05
N GLY A 106 -22.82 -36.25 20.25
CA GLY A 106 -23.66 -36.66 21.37
C GLY A 106 -23.38 -35.97 22.73
N SER A 107 -22.70 -34.81 22.77
CA SER A 107 -22.53 -34.07 24.04
C SER A 107 -23.89 -33.68 24.66
N PRO A 108 -24.13 -33.98 25.94
CA PRO A 108 -25.33 -33.53 26.64
C PRO A 108 -25.35 -32.00 26.68
N ARG A 109 -26.55 -31.43 26.53
CA ARG A 109 -26.85 -30.02 26.79
C ARG A 109 -26.20 -29.60 28.12
N LEU A 110 -25.19 -28.72 28.07
CA LEU A 110 -24.47 -28.24 29.25
C LEU A 110 -25.22 -27.06 29.90
N ASN A 111 -25.10 -26.94 31.22
CA ASN A 111 -25.57 -25.75 31.93
C ASN A 111 -24.75 -24.52 31.50
N THR A 112 -25.42 -23.38 31.39
CA THR A 112 -24.90 -22.15 30.77
C THR A 112 -23.91 -21.36 31.65
N SER A 113 -23.56 -21.89 32.83
CA SER A 113 -22.77 -21.21 33.87
C SER A 113 -21.33 -20.88 33.49
N ASP A 114 -20.79 -21.50 32.44
CA ASP A 114 -19.36 -21.43 32.13
C ASP A 114 -19.01 -20.52 30.94
N LEU A 115 -20.00 -20.03 30.19
CA LEU A 115 -19.82 -19.17 29.02
C LEU A 115 -19.81 -17.68 29.40
N GLN A 116 -18.91 -16.90 28.78
CA GLN A 116 -18.73 -15.48 29.08
C GLN A 116 -19.37 -14.55 28.06
N ILE A 117 -19.61 -15.00 26.82
CA ILE A 117 -20.13 -14.19 25.71
C ILE A 117 -21.52 -14.70 25.30
N CYS A 118 -21.62 -15.99 24.97
CA CYS A 118 -22.84 -16.63 24.49
C CYS A 118 -23.76 -17.10 25.62
N GLN A 119 -24.02 -16.21 26.58
CA GLN A 119 -24.89 -16.51 27.70
C GLN A 119 -26.34 -16.60 27.23
N HIS A 120 -26.97 -17.73 27.51
CA HIS A 120 -28.37 -17.94 27.19
C HIS A 120 -29.07 -18.71 28.31
N ARG A 121 -30.40 -18.59 28.41
CA ARG A 121 -31.19 -19.27 29.45
C ARG A 121 -31.42 -20.75 29.13
N ALA A 122 -31.43 -21.10 27.84
CA ALA A 122 -31.56 -22.47 27.39
C ALA A 122 -30.20 -23.19 27.39
N PRO A 123 -30.19 -24.53 27.49
CA PRO A 123 -28.95 -25.29 27.47
C PRO A 123 -28.18 -25.11 26.17
N THR A 124 -26.85 -25.10 26.26
CA THR A 124 -25.96 -24.73 25.15
C THR A 124 -25.24 -25.95 24.57
N CYS A 125 -24.95 -25.89 23.26
CA CYS A 125 -24.06 -26.83 22.57
C CYS A 125 -22.57 -26.39 22.63
N CYS A 126 -22.24 -25.27 23.29
CA CYS A 126 -20.88 -24.74 23.38
C CYS A 126 -20.22 -24.98 24.75
N THR A 127 -18.93 -25.27 24.71
CA THR A 127 -18.04 -25.23 25.88
C THR A 127 -17.26 -23.91 25.94
N LYS A 128 -16.70 -23.58 27.10
CA LYS A 128 -15.78 -22.43 27.24
C LYS A 128 -14.62 -22.47 26.23
N LYS A 129 -14.05 -23.65 25.99
CA LYS A 129 -12.97 -23.84 25.00
C LYS A 129 -13.43 -23.56 23.57
N MET A 130 -14.68 -23.90 23.23
CA MET A 130 -15.26 -23.55 21.93
C MET A 130 -15.44 -22.03 21.81
N GLU A 131 -15.93 -21.36 22.86
CA GLU A 131 -16.07 -19.90 22.88
C GLU A 131 -14.71 -19.18 22.73
N GLU A 132 -13.66 -19.69 23.37
CA GLU A 132 -12.28 -19.21 23.19
C GLU A 132 -11.78 -19.41 21.74
N SER A 133 -12.10 -20.56 21.13
CA SER A 133 -11.81 -20.83 19.72
C SER A 133 -12.53 -19.85 18.79
N TYR A 134 -13.81 -19.56 19.05
CA TYR A 134 -14.58 -18.57 18.30
C TYR A 134 -14.01 -17.16 18.43
N GLN A 135 -13.50 -16.79 19.60
CA GLN A 135 -12.80 -15.52 19.77
C GLN A 135 -11.52 -15.44 18.91
N ALA A 136 -10.78 -16.54 18.75
CA ALA A 136 -9.63 -16.56 17.86
C ALA A 136 -10.07 -16.52 16.38
N ALA A 137 -11.16 -17.21 16.03
CA ALA A 137 -11.70 -17.26 14.68
C ALA A 137 -12.17 -15.88 14.19
N VAL A 138 -13.00 -15.15 14.97
CA VAL A 138 -13.47 -13.81 14.56
C VAL A 138 -12.33 -12.82 14.33
N ARG A 139 -11.25 -12.93 15.11
CA ARG A 139 -10.08 -12.06 14.94
C ARG A 139 -9.40 -12.32 13.60
N ARG A 140 -9.14 -13.59 13.29
CA ARG A 140 -8.51 -14.00 12.03
C ARG A 140 -9.37 -13.68 10.82
N GLU A 141 -10.64 -14.08 10.83
CA GLU A 141 -11.58 -13.83 9.74
C GLU A 141 -11.73 -12.33 9.48
N ARG A 142 -11.70 -11.51 10.55
CA ARG A 142 -11.79 -10.07 10.39
C ARG A 142 -10.55 -9.44 9.78
N THR A 143 -9.36 -9.83 10.23
CA THR A 143 -8.13 -9.40 9.58
C THR A 143 -8.12 -9.80 8.10
N GLN A 144 -8.50 -11.04 7.77
CA GLN A 144 -8.57 -11.52 6.39
C GLN A 144 -9.59 -10.74 5.53
N SER A 145 -10.77 -10.42 6.09
CA SER A 145 -11.78 -9.64 5.36
C SER A 145 -11.31 -8.21 5.08
N ILE A 146 -10.64 -7.58 6.05
CA ILE A 146 -10.06 -6.24 5.87
C ILE A 146 -8.93 -6.29 4.84
N GLN A 147 -8.07 -7.31 4.88
CA GLN A 147 -7.03 -7.56 3.88
C GLN A 147 -7.59 -7.70 2.47
N ALA A 148 -8.65 -8.49 2.30
CA ALA A 148 -9.31 -8.65 1.01
C ALA A 148 -9.89 -7.33 0.49
N LEU A 149 -10.52 -6.52 1.36
CA LEU A 149 -11.04 -5.21 0.96
C LEU A 149 -9.94 -4.19 0.61
N ASN A 150 -8.79 -4.27 1.30
CA ASN A 150 -7.64 -3.41 1.07
C ASN A 150 -6.77 -3.86 -0.11
N PHE A 151 -6.94 -5.09 -0.60
CA PHE A 151 -6.02 -5.71 -1.57
C PHE A 151 -5.78 -4.83 -2.79
N GLU A 152 -6.85 -4.42 -3.47
CA GLU A 152 -6.78 -3.59 -4.66
C GLU A 152 -6.16 -2.20 -4.35
N LEU A 153 -6.55 -1.57 -3.25
CA LEU A 153 -6.01 -0.27 -2.85
C LEU A 153 -4.50 -0.34 -2.58
N LYS A 154 -4.06 -1.39 -1.87
CA LYS A 154 -2.66 -1.68 -1.59
C LYS A 154 -1.89 -1.99 -2.87
N TYR A 155 -2.46 -2.83 -3.74
CA TYR A 155 -1.88 -3.19 -5.03
C TYR A 155 -1.64 -1.96 -5.90
N MET A 156 -2.63 -1.06 -5.99
CA MET A 156 -2.52 0.17 -6.77
C MET A 156 -1.44 1.11 -6.23
N ILE A 157 -1.37 1.35 -4.91
CA ILE A 157 -0.35 2.24 -4.33
C ILE A 157 1.05 1.64 -4.47
N VAL A 158 1.24 0.38 -4.05
CA VAL A 158 2.56 -0.27 -4.11
C VAL A 158 3.02 -0.42 -5.54
N GLY A 159 2.14 -0.82 -6.46
CA GLY A 159 2.44 -0.88 -7.89
C GLY A 159 2.88 0.45 -8.46
N HIS A 160 2.27 1.56 -8.03
CA HIS A 160 2.68 2.92 -8.45
C HIS A 160 4.04 3.34 -7.89
N ILE A 161 4.34 3.00 -6.63
CA ILE A 161 5.66 3.24 -6.05
C ILE A 161 6.73 2.52 -6.86
N THR A 162 6.56 1.21 -7.08
CA THR A 162 7.53 0.40 -7.82
C THR A 162 7.73 0.90 -9.25
N ALA A 163 6.63 1.17 -9.95
CA ALA A 163 6.66 1.68 -11.32
C ALA A 163 7.39 3.03 -11.43
N PHE A 164 7.13 3.95 -10.49
CA PHE A 164 7.82 5.23 -10.46
C PHE A 164 9.32 5.05 -10.22
N GLN A 165 9.70 4.23 -9.24
CA GLN A 165 11.10 4.00 -8.90
C GLN A 165 11.89 3.39 -10.07
N GLU A 166 11.33 2.39 -10.75
CA GLU A 166 11.95 1.77 -11.92
C GLU A 166 12.13 2.77 -13.08
N ALA A 167 11.09 3.55 -13.38
CA ALA A 167 11.14 4.57 -14.43
C ALA A 167 12.15 5.68 -14.11
N PHE A 168 12.15 6.16 -12.87
CA PHE A 168 13.09 7.18 -12.41
C PHE A 168 14.53 6.70 -12.45
N GLU A 169 14.83 5.48 -11.98
CA GLU A 169 16.18 4.93 -12.02
C GLU A 169 16.68 4.75 -13.47
N SER A 170 15.82 4.33 -14.38
CA SER A 170 16.14 4.26 -15.82
C SER A 170 16.48 5.64 -16.40
N LEU A 171 15.62 6.63 -16.16
CA LEU A 171 15.80 8.00 -16.63
C LEU A 171 17.06 8.65 -16.05
N ARG A 172 17.33 8.44 -14.75
CA ARG A 172 18.53 8.92 -14.08
C ARG A 172 19.79 8.34 -14.73
N ARG A 173 19.86 7.01 -14.92
CA ARG A 173 21.01 6.37 -15.58
C ARG A 173 21.22 6.90 -17.00
N PHE A 174 20.12 7.12 -17.74
CA PHE A 174 20.19 7.69 -19.08
C PHE A 174 20.79 9.11 -19.05
N ALA A 175 20.29 9.98 -18.18
CA ALA A 175 20.77 11.36 -18.05
C ALA A 175 22.23 11.42 -17.56
N GLU A 176 22.61 10.55 -16.61
CA GLU A 176 23.99 10.40 -16.14
C GLU A 176 24.92 9.97 -17.27
N ASN A 177 24.60 8.88 -17.97
CA ASN A 177 25.40 8.40 -19.10
C ASN A 177 25.51 9.44 -20.21
N ARG A 178 24.42 10.16 -20.50
CA ARG A 178 24.43 11.23 -21.49
C ARG A 178 25.39 12.34 -21.07
N THR A 179 25.33 12.77 -19.81
CA THR A 179 26.21 13.81 -19.25
C THR A 179 27.67 13.34 -19.24
N SER A 180 27.97 12.11 -18.84
CA SER A 180 29.33 11.54 -18.89
C SER A 180 29.89 11.51 -20.32
N SER A 181 29.05 11.15 -21.30
CA SER A 181 29.40 11.19 -22.72
C SER A 181 29.81 12.60 -23.18
N LEU A 182 29.40 13.68 -22.50
CA LEU A 182 29.79 15.07 -22.81
C LEU A 182 31.27 15.23 -22.70
N PHE A 183 31.74 14.79 -21.55
CA PHE A 183 33.11 14.95 -21.17
C PHE A 183 33.96 14.00 -22.02
N GLU A 184 33.51 12.77 -22.25
CA GLU A 184 34.23 11.81 -23.11
C GLU A 184 34.32 12.23 -24.59
N THR A 185 33.37 13.04 -25.09
CA THR A 185 33.33 13.42 -26.51
C THR A 185 33.83 14.84 -26.75
N ALA A 186 33.29 15.84 -26.03
CA ALA A 186 33.57 17.26 -26.23
C ALA A 186 34.67 17.81 -25.31
N TYR A 187 34.81 17.28 -24.09
CA TYR A 187 35.75 17.79 -23.09
C TYR A 187 36.74 16.71 -22.61
N ARG A 188 37.28 15.93 -23.55
CA ARG A 188 38.17 14.77 -23.27
C ARG A 188 39.26 15.03 -22.22
N PRO A 189 39.98 16.17 -22.23
CA PRO A 189 41.08 16.41 -21.30
C PRO A 189 40.67 16.46 -19.82
N MET A 190 39.37 16.62 -19.51
CA MET A 190 38.87 16.64 -18.13
C MET A 190 37.90 15.50 -17.83
N ALA A 191 37.73 14.54 -18.75
CA ALA A 191 36.68 13.53 -18.63
C ALA A 191 36.84 12.59 -17.44
N LYS A 192 38.08 12.22 -17.12
CA LYS A 192 38.38 11.33 -16.00
C LYS A 192 38.05 12.00 -14.67
N GLU A 193 38.44 13.26 -14.50
CA GLU A 193 38.21 14.03 -13.28
C GLU A 193 36.74 14.51 -13.16
N ALA A 194 36.05 14.74 -14.28
CA ALA A 194 34.64 15.12 -14.29
C ALA A 194 33.67 13.96 -14.01
N ALA A 195 34.12 12.70 -14.13
CA ALA A 195 33.27 11.53 -13.92
C ALA A 195 32.66 11.48 -12.51
N GLU A 196 33.44 11.76 -11.47
CA GLU A 196 32.95 11.71 -10.09
C GLU A 196 31.94 12.84 -9.76
N PRO A 197 32.20 14.12 -10.10
CA PRO A 197 31.20 15.18 -9.93
C PRO A 197 29.88 14.90 -10.67
N VAL A 198 29.92 14.34 -11.88
CA VAL A 198 28.71 13.95 -12.63
C VAL A 198 27.92 12.89 -11.85
N LYS A 199 28.59 11.82 -11.41
CA LYS A 199 27.96 10.74 -10.64
C LYS A 199 27.40 11.24 -9.30
N GLU A 200 28.11 12.12 -8.60
CA GLU A 200 27.67 12.75 -7.35
C GLU A 200 26.38 13.55 -7.56
N LEU A 201 26.31 14.39 -8.61
CA LEU A 201 25.11 15.18 -8.94
C LEU A 201 23.88 14.29 -9.11
N PHE A 202 23.97 13.20 -9.89
CA PHE A 202 22.83 12.31 -10.11
C PHE A 202 22.50 11.46 -8.88
N THR A 203 23.47 11.17 -8.02
CA THR A 203 23.25 10.51 -6.73
C THR A 203 22.50 11.44 -5.78
N ASP A 204 22.89 12.71 -5.69
CA ASP A 204 22.21 13.71 -4.87
C ASP A 204 20.76 13.94 -5.31
N ILE A 205 20.50 13.96 -6.62
CA ILE A 205 19.14 14.05 -7.18
C ILE A 205 18.29 12.84 -6.74
N SER A 206 18.84 11.62 -6.78
CA SER A 206 18.16 10.43 -6.27
C SER A 206 17.85 10.52 -4.78
N LEU A 207 18.84 10.91 -3.98
CA LEU A 207 18.69 11.03 -2.54
C LEU A 207 17.63 12.09 -2.19
N TYR A 208 17.59 13.20 -2.93
CA TYR A 208 16.56 14.22 -2.80
C TYR A 208 15.14 13.65 -2.99
N ILE A 209 14.89 12.89 -4.06
CA ILE A 209 13.56 12.29 -4.29
C ILE A 209 13.21 11.27 -3.21
N LEU A 210 14.20 10.51 -2.72
CA LEU A 210 13.99 9.48 -1.70
C LEU A 210 13.74 10.02 -0.30
N GLY A 211 14.02 11.31 -0.06
CA GLY A 211 13.70 12.01 1.19
C GLY A 211 14.88 12.59 1.96
N ALA A 212 16.10 12.61 1.40
CA ALA A 212 17.26 13.22 2.06
C ALA A 212 17.06 14.73 2.28
N GLU A 213 17.75 15.31 3.27
CA GLU A 213 17.67 16.74 3.59
C GLU A 213 18.48 17.63 2.63
N THR A 214 19.22 17.03 1.70
CA THR A 214 19.93 17.77 0.65
C THR A 214 18.95 18.57 -0.21
N THR A 215 19.36 19.74 -0.71
CA THR A 215 18.55 20.55 -1.63
C THR A 215 19.06 20.43 -3.06
N VAL A 216 18.15 20.54 -4.04
CA VAL A 216 18.50 20.59 -5.47
C VAL A 216 19.52 21.68 -5.74
N GLU A 217 19.34 22.86 -5.13
CA GLU A 217 20.27 23.98 -5.20
C GLU A 217 21.67 23.58 -4.72
N SER A 218 21.79 22.97 -3.53
CA SER A 218 23.08 22.58 -2.99
C SER A 218 23.80 21.54 -3.86
N ALA A 219 23.08 20.60 -4.46
CA ALA A 219 23.64 19.57 -5.32
C ALA A 219 24.18 20.16 -6.63
N VAL A 220 23.39 21.02 -7.29
CA VAL A 220 23.81 21.70 -8.53
C VAL A 220 24.99 22.63 -8.28
N LEU A 221 24.96 23.42 -7.20
CA LEU A 221 26.05 24.34 -6.89
C LEU A 221 27.35 23.60 -6.54
N ARG A 222 27.30 22.51 -5.75
CA ARG A 222 28.47 21.65 -5.48
C ARG A 222 29.05 21.06 -6.76
N PHE A 223 28.20 20.64 -7.69
CA PHE A 223 28.66 20.16 -9.01
C PHE A 223 29.46 21.25 -9.75
N PHE A 224 28.93 22.48 -9.81
CA PHE A 224 29.64 23.59 -10.47
C PHE A 224 30.88 24.06 -9.69
N ASP A 225 30.92 23.93 -8.36
CA ASP A 225 32.14 24.12 -7.57
C ASP A 225 33.23 23.14 -8.00
N SER A 226 32.89 21.85 -8.13
CA SER A 226 33.84 20.82 -8.59
C SER A 226 34.21 20.96 -10.07
N LEU A 227 33.33 21.48 -10.91
CA LEU A 227 33.58 21.65 -12.34
C LEU A 227 34.51 22.83 -12.65
N PHE A 228 34.45 23.92 -11.88
CA PHE A 228 35.17 25.14 -12.21
C PHE A 228 36.71 24.98 -12.28
N PRO A 229 37.39 24.33 -11.33
CA PRO A 229 38.83 24.11 -11.43
C PRO A 229 39.25 23.34 -12.68
N LEU A 230 38.43 22.38 -13.12
CA LEU A 230 38.66 21.60 -14.34
C LEU A 230 38.53 22.46 -15.59
N VAL A 231 37.45 23.24 -15.69
CA VAL A 231 37.21 24.16 -16.81
C VAL A 231 38.30 25.23 -16.86
N TYR A 232 38.68 25.77 -15.70
CA TYR A 232 39.71 26.80 -15.61
C TYR A 232 41.07 26.28 -16.07
N SER A 233 41.55 25.16 -15.53
CA SER A 233 42.87 24.62 -15.85
C SER A 233 42.98 23.97 -17.22
N ARG A 234 41.91 23.36 -17.75
CA ARG A 234 41.99 22.60 -19.00
C ARG A 234 41.53 23.39 -20.22
N LEU A 235 40.68 24.42 -20.06
CA LEU A 235 40.09 25.16 -21.17
C LEU A 235 40.40 26.66 -21.16
N ILE A 236 40.41 27.30 -19.99
CA ILE A 236 40.62 28.76 -19.89
C ILE A 236 42.12 29.09 -19.82
N ASN A 237 42.86 28.35 -19.00
CA ASN A 237 44.30 28.49 -18.82
C ASN A 237 45.00 27.11 -18.88
N PRO A 238 45.07 26.49 -20.07
CA PRO A 238 45.68 25.17 -20.28
C PRO A 238 47.17 25.10 -19.91
N GLY A 239 47.82 26.24 -19.69
CA GLY A 239 49.20 26.32 -19.24
C GLY A 239 49.43 25.90 -17.79
N ILE A 240 48.37 25.63 -17.03
CA ILE A 240 48.42 25.17 -15.64
C ILE A 240 48.30 23.64 -15.61
N THR A 241 49.43 22.95 -15.68
CA THR A 241 49.47 21.47 -15.75
C THR A 241 49.42 20.77 -14.39
N ASP A 242 49.74 21.49 -13.31
CA ASP A 242 49.76 20.95 -11.94
C ASP A 242 49.15 21.98 -10.96
N LEU A 243 47.83 21.93 -10.80
CA LEU A 243 47.14 22.74 -9.79
C LEU A 243 47.48 22.18 -8.41
N SER A 244 48.16 22.97 -7.56
CA SER A 244 48.23 22.66 -6.13
C SER A 244 46.82 22.47 -5.56
N GLU A 245 46.66 21.58 -4.58
CA GLU A 245 45.39 21.37 -3.87
C GLU A 245 44.84 22.69 -3.32
N ASP A 246 45.71 23.54 -2.73
CA ASP A 246 45.36 24.86 -2.23
C ASP A 246 44.82 25.80 -3.32
N TYR A 247 45.39 25.73 -4.52
CA TYR A 247 44.97 26.56 -5.65
C TYR A 247 43.65 26.04 -6.25
N THR A 248 43.45 24.72 -6.29
CA THR A 248 42.19 24.09 -6.68
C THR A 248 41.06 24.49 -5.74
N GLU A 249 41.32 24.50 -4.43
CA GLU A 249 40.33 24.90 -3.42
C GLU A 249 40.04 26.40 -3.48
N CYS A 250 41.07 27.24 -3.71
CA CYS A 250 40.86 28.67 -3.95
C CYS A 250 39.93 28.92 -5.15
N LEU A 251 40.10 28.18 -6.26
CA LEU A 251 39.20 28.26 -7.42
C LEU A 251 37.77 27.86 -7.04
N ARG A 252 37.59 26.76 -6.28
CA ARG A 252 36.26 26.32 -5.80
C ARG A 252 35.54 27.42 -5.02
N LEU A 253 36.21 27.98 -4.01
CA LEU A 253 35.63 29.00 -3.13
C LEU A 253 35.31 30.30 -3.87
N THR A 254 36.14 30.67 -4.84
CA THR A 254 35.99 31.91 -5.62
C THR A 254 34.85 31.82 -6.65
N ARG A 255 34.44 30.62 -7.06
CA ARG A 255 33.46 30.38 -8.14
C ARG A 255 32.16 31.18 -7.95
N GLN A 256 31.68 31.29 -6.71
CA GLN A 256 30.44 32.02 -6.39
C GLN A 256 30.55 33.52 -6.64
N ASP A 257 31.71 34.12 -6.36
CA ASP A 257 31.94 35.56 -6.48
C ASP A 257 32.17 35.99 -7.93
N ILE A 258 32.92 35.18 -8.70
CA ILE A 258 33.31 35.52 -10.08
C ILE A 258 32.30 35.03 -11.13
N ASN A 259 31.39 34.13 -10.73
CA ASN A 259 30.32 33.57 -11.56
C ASN A 259 30.75 33.15 -12.99
N PRO A 260 31.68 32.20 -13.12
CA PRO A 260 32.31 31.87 -14.40
C PRO A 260 31.33 31.24 -15.40
N PHE A 261 30.28 30.61 -14.89
CA PHE A 261 29.24 29.93 -15.65
C PHE A 261 28.01 30.80 -15.90
N GLY A 262 28.03 32.11 -15.60
CA GLY A 262 26.92 33.00 -15.89
C GLY A 262 25.61 32.62 -15.19
N HIS A 263 24.49 32.66 -15.90
CA HIS A 263 23.16 32.37 -15.33
C HIS A 263 22.80 30.87 -15.35
N TYR A 264 23.56 30.04 -16.06
CA TYR A 264 23.23 28.63 -16.31
C TYR A 264 23.07 27.78 -15.03
N PRO A 265 23.92 27.89 -13.98
CA PRO A 265 23.71 27.16 -12.74
C PRO A 265 22.37 27.48 -12.08
N LYS A 266 21.97 28.76 -12.03
CA LYS A 266 20.71 29.20 -11.41
C LYS A 266 19.49 28.76 -12.22
N ASN A 267 19.58 28.81 -13.55
CA ASN A 267 18.53 28.30 -14.43
C ASN A 267 18.36 26.79 -14.24
N LEU A 268 19.46 26.03 -14.19
CA LEU A 268 19.40 24.59 -13.97
C LEU A 268 18.75 24.24 -12.62
N VAL A 269 19.06 24.99 -11.54
CA VAL A 269 18.37 24.84 -10.25
C VAL A 269 16.87 25.06 -10.41
N THR A 270 16.47 26.10 -11.13
CA THR A 270 15.05 26.46 -11.31
C THR A 270 14.30 25.39 -12.09
N GLU A 271 14.88 24.91 -13.20
CA GLU A 271 14.33 23.85 -14.05
C GLU A 271 14.16 22.52 -13.29
N LEU A 272 15.17 22.14 -12.50
CA LEU A 272 15.14 20.88 -11.74
C LEU A 272 14.21 20.96 -10.52
N SER A 273 14.14 22.11 -9.84
CA SER A 273 13.47 22.22 -8.54
C SER A 273 11.99 21.87 -8.59
N ARG A 274 11.27 22.29 -9.64
CA ARG A 274 9.82 22.03 -9.77
C ARG A 274 9.53 20.53 -9.96
N SER A 275 10.13 19.92 -10.99
CA SER A 275 9.89 18.52 -11.36
C SER A 275 10.36 17.55 -10.27
N LEU A 276 11.52 17.82 -9.66
CA LEU A 276 12.04 17.00 -8.57
C LEU A 276 11.21 17.15 -7.30
N TRP A 277 10.71 18.36 -6.99
CA TRP A 277 9.82 18.57 -5.85
C TRP A 277 8.52 17.79 -6.01
N ALA A 278 7.86 17.88 -7.17
CA ALA A 278 6.62 17.15 -7.44
C ALA A 278 6.84 15.63 -7.30
N SER A 279 7.93 15.12 -7.88
CA SER A 279 8.35 13.72 -7.77
C SER A 279 8.57 13.26 -6.32
N ARG A 280 9.28 14.08 -5.53
CA ARG A 280 9.51 13.81 -4.11
C ARG A 280 8.20 13.77 -3.34
N MET A 281 7.32 14.75 -3.56
CA MET A 281 6.04 14.83 -2.87
C MET A 281 5.12 13.67 -3.23
N LEU A 282 5.06 13.25 -4.51
CA LEU A 282 4.25 12.09 -4.89
C LEU A 282 4.76 10.81 -4.21
N ILE A 283 6.07 10.56 -4.22
CA ILE A 283 6.62 9.38 -3.54
C ILE A 283 6.36 9.41 -2.03
N GLN A 284 6.48 10.57 -1.40
CA GLN A 284 6.14 10.72 0.02
C GLN A 284 4.64 10.46 0.26
N ALA A 285 3.76 10.98 -0.59
CA ALA A 285 2.33 10.73 -0.54
C ALA A 285 2.03 9.23 -0.63
N LEU A 286 2.58 8.55 -1.64
CA LEU A 286 2.34 7.12 -1.86
C LEU A 286 2.84 6.27 -0.69
N ARG A 287 4.02 6.60 -0.13
CA ARG A 287 4.54 5.92 1.07
C ARG A 287 3.63 6.13 2.29
N LEU A 288 3.14 7.35 2.51
CA LEU A 288 2.19 7.64 3.58
C LEU A 288 0.86 6.89 3.37
N GLY A 289 0.33 6.86 2.14
CA GLY A 289 -0.85 6.08 1.80
C GLY A 289 -0.67 4.58 2.07
N SER A 290 0.51 4.04 1.75
CA SER A 290 0.86 2.65 2.07
C SER A 290 0.97 2.42 3.59
N GLU A 291 1.55 3.35 4.34
CA GLU A 291 1.60 3.30 5.80
C GLU A 291 0.18 3.26 6.39
N VAL A 292 -0.69 4.18 5.97
CA VAL A 292 -2.08 4.26 6.45
C VAL A 292 -2.85 2.96 6.19
N ILE A 293 -2.73 2.38 4.99
CA ILE A 293 -3.37 1.10 4.67
C ILE A 293 -2.81 -0.02 5.54
N ASN A 294 -1.48 -0.16 5.62
CA ASN A 294 -0.85 -1.24 6.39
C ASN A 294 -1.19 -1.14 7.88
N THR A 295 -1.19 0.05 8.45
CA THR A 295 -1.51 0.24 9.88
C THR A 295 -2.99 0.01 10.15
N THR A 296 -3.90 0.46 9.28
CA THR A 296 -5.35 0.21 9.45
C THR A 296 -5.73 -1.25 9.22
N GLU A 297 -5.04 -1.95 8.32
CA GLU A 297 -5.19 -3.40 8.08
C GLU A 297 -4.87 -4.23 9.34
N HIS A 298 -3.89 -3.78 10.13
CA HIS A 298 -3.40 -4.47 11.32
C HIS A 298 -3.91 -3.85 12.63
N ALA A 299 -4.91 -2.98 12.58
CA ALA A 299 -5.48 -2.36 13.77
C ALA A 299 -6.07 -3.42 14.71
N ALA A 300 -5.63 -3.42 15.97
CA ALA A 300 -6.04 -4.43 16.93
C ALA A 300 -7.53 -4.29 17.30
N LEU A 301 -8.25 -5.42 17.29
CA LEU A 301 -9.63 -5.44 17.75
C LEU A 301 -9.68 -5.31 19.28
N SER A 302 -10.51 -4.38 19.78
CA SER A 302 -10.77 -4.25 21.21
C SER A 302 -11.42 -5.51 21.79
N LYS A 303 -11.35 -5.68 23.12
CA LYS A 303 -12.01 -6.79 23.81
C LYS A 303 -13.51 -6.76 23.61
N GLU A 304 -14.12 -5.57 23.67
CA GLU A 304 -15.54 -5.34 23.45
C GLU A 304 -15.95 -5.68 22.01
N CYS A 305 -15.16 -5.25 21.02
CA CYS A 305 -15.39 -5.59 19.62
C CYS A 305 -15.30 -7.10 19.40
N SER A 306 -14.25 -7.76 19.92
CA SER A 306 -14.10 -9.21 19.80
C SER A 306 -15.28 -9.96 20.42
N ARG A 307 -15.79 -9.51 21.58
CA ARG A 307 -16.99 -10.09 22.22
C ARG A 307 -18.24 -9.88 21.36
N ALA A 308 -18.44 -8.68 20.81
CA ALA A 308 -19.58 -8.37 19.95
C ALA A 308 -19.56 -9.19 18.65
N LEU A 309 -18.39 -9.36 18.03
CA LEU A 309 -18.22 -10.19 16.83
C LEU A 309 -18.55 -11.66 17.11
N VAL A 310 -18.08 -12.23 18.23
CA VAL A 310 -18.46 -13.61 18.61
C VAL A 310 -19.96 -13.73 18.84
N LYS A 311 -20.56 -12.73 19.53
CA LYS A 311 -22.02 -12.67 19.74
C LYS A 311 -22.80 -12.63 18.44
N MET A 312 -22.29 -11.89 17.46
CA MET A 312 -22.91 -11.73 16.17
C MET A 312 -22.79 -12.97 15.27
N GLN A 313 -21.61 -13.60 15.22
CA GLN A 313 -21.32 -14.64 14.22
C GLN A 313 -21.51 -16.06 14.75
N TYR A 314 -21.13 -16.34 16.00
CA TYR A 314 -21.00 -17.72 16.48
C TYR A 314 -21.93 -18.09 17.64
N CYS A 315 -22.49 -17.13 18.40
CA CYS A 315 -23.47 -17.48 19.42
C CYS A 315 -24.74 -18.19 18.91
N PRO A 316 -25.23 -17.97 17.67
CA PRO A 316 -26.28 -18.82 17.08
C PRO A 316 -25.90 -20.30 17.08
N HIS A 317 -24.64 -20.62 16.80
CA HIS A 317 -24.16 -22.01 16.75
C HIS A 317 -24.22 -22.67 18.13
N CYS A 318 -23.99 -21.90 19.20
CA CYS A 318 -24.13 -22.36 20.56
C CYS A 318 -25.57 -22.69 20.96
N GLN A 319 -26.55 -22.21 20.19
CA GLN A 319 -27.97 -22.54 20.31
C GLN A 319 -28.42 -23.60 19.27
N GLY A 320 -27.50 -24.16 18.48
CA GLY A 320 -27.81 -25.11 17.41
C GLY A 320 -28.26 -24.47 16.09
N LEU A 321 -28.18 -23.14 15.98
CA LEU A 321 -28.57 -22.36 14.81
C LEU A 321 -27.36 -22.08 13.92
N THR A 322 -26.87 -23.08 13.19
CA THR A 322 -25.63 -22.96 12.40
C THR A 322 -25.80 -22.30 11.03
N LEU A 323 -27.05 -22.23 10.54
CA LEU A 323 -27.37 -21.69 9.21
C LEU A 323 -27.93 -20.26 9.25
N ILE A 324 -28.26 -19.74 10.44
CA ILE A 324 -28.80 -18.39 10.59
C ILE A 324 -27.64 -17.38 10.63
N ARG A 325 -27.65 -16.41 9.71
CA ARG A 325 -26.70 -15.29 9.68
C ARG A 325 -27.27 -14.05 10.37
N PRO A 326 -26.42 -13.11 10.83
CA PRO A 326 -26.87 -11.87 11.44
C PRO A 326 -27.68 -10.98 10.49
N CYS A 327 -28.60 -10.23 11.07
CA CYS A 327 -29.32 -9.17 10.38
C CYS A 327 -28.35 -8.06 9.93
N VAL A 328 -28.64 -7.40 8.79
CA VAL A 328 -27.81 -6.32 8.27
C VAL A 328 -27.64 -5.16 9.27
N GLY A 329 -28.73 -4.71 9.89
CA GLY A 329 -28.68 -3.64 10.89
C GLY A 329 -27.84 -3.98 12.12
N TYR A 330 -27.90 -5.25 12.56
CA TYR A 330 -27.08 -5.76 13.65
C TYR A 330 -25.60 -5.78 13.26
N CYS A 331 -25.29 -6.30 12.07
CA CYS A 331 -23.94 -6.30 11.52
C CYS A 331 -23.36 -4.88 11.47
N LEU A 332 -24.12 -3.92 10.95
CA LEU A 332 -23.67 -2.53 10.84
C LEU A 332 -23.37 -1.93 12.21
N ASN A 333 -24.21 -2.16 13.23
CA ASN A 333 -23.93 -1.63 14.57
C ASN A 333 -22.67 -2.23 15.18
N VAL A 334 -22.46 -3.55 15.05
CA VAL A 334 -21.23 -4.20 15.54
C VAL A 334 -20.01 -3.68 14.78
N MET A 335 -20.07 -3.64 13.45
CA MET A 335 -18.95 -3.26 12.60
C MET A 335 -18.57 -1.78 12.73
N ARG A 336 -19.55 -0.87 12.81
CA ARG A 336 -19.31 0.57 13.03
C ARG A 336 -18.73 0.85 14.41
N GLY A 337 -19.12 0.10 15.44
CA GLY A 337 -18.49 0.20 16.75
C GLY A 337 -17.06 -0.33 16.76
N CYS A 338 -16.80 -1.46 16.08
CA CYS A 338 -15.47 -2.03 15.93
C CYS A 338 -14.50 -1.11 15.18
N LEU A 339 -14.98 -0.43 14.14
CA LEU A 339 -14.17 0.40 13.23
C LEU A 339 -14.29 1.91 13.54
N ALA A 340 -14.82 2.26 14.70
CA ALA A 340 -15.10 3.65 15.07
C ALA A 340 -13.85 4.54 14.97
N SER A 341 -12.73 4.11 15.54
CA SER A 341 -11.44 4.82 15.44
C SER A 341 -10.98 4.94 13.99
N VAL A 342 -11.05 3.84 13.22
CA VAL A 342 -10.63 3.82 11.80
C VAL A 342 -11.46 4.78 10.96
N SER A 343 -12.76 4.91 11.24
CA SER A 343 -13.64 5.81 10.49
C SER A 343 -13.32 7.30 10.67
N GLU A 344 -12.59 7.68 11.72
CA GLU A 344 -12.12 9.07 11.91
C GLU A 344 -11.06 9.49 10.88
N LEU A 345 -10.42 8.53 10.20
CA LEU A 345 -9.49 8.82 9.09
C LEU A 345 -10.21 9.39 7.86
N ASP A 346 -11.52 9.20 7.71
CA ASP A 346 -12.25 9.52 6.47
C ASP A 346 -12.05 10.97 6.02
N ALA A 347 -12.12 11.94 6.93
CA ALA A 347 -11.94 13.35 6.58
C ALA A 347 -10.54 13.63 6.02
N GLN A 348 -9.50 13.18 6.70
CA GLN A 348 -8.11 13.41 6.26
C GLN A 348 -7.73 12.57 5.04
N TRP A 349 -8.30 11.37 4.90
CA TRP A 349 -8.12 10.52 3.74
C TRP A 349 -8.72 11.16 2.49
N ARG A 350 -9.94 11.74 2.58
CA ARG A 350 -10.57 12.42 1.45
C ARG A 350 -9.74 13.59 0.92
N GLU A 351 -9.14 14.36 1.82
CA GLU A 351 -8.25 15.46 1.47
C GLU A 351 -6.93 14.94 0.90
N PHE A 352 -6.39 13.88 1.49
CA PHE A 352 -5.18 13.21 0.98
C PHE A 352 -5.36 12.71 -0.45
N ILE A 353 -6.52 12.14 -0.80
CA ILE A 353 -6.81 11.75 -2.19
C ILE A 353 -6.82 12.96 -3.13
N SER A 354 -7.32 14.12 -2.69
CA SER A 354 -7.28 15.36 -3.47
C SER A 354 -5.86 15.89 -3.66
N VAL A 355 -5.02 15.85 -2.62
CA VAL A 355 -3.59 16.20 -2.74
C VAL A 355 -2.85 15.21 -3.65
N LEU A 356 -3.15 13.92 -3.53
CA LEU A 356 -2.58 12.88 -4.39
C LEU A 356 -2.97 13.08 -5.86
N GLU A 357 -4.21 13.49 -6.13
CA GLU A 357 -4.67 13.88 -7.47
C GLU A 357 -3.87 15.05 -8.03
N TYR A 358 -3.72 16.11 -7.24
CA TYR A 358 -2.92 17.26 -7.64
C TYR A 358 -1.48 16.87 -7.99
N LEU A 359 -0.81 16.11 -7.10
CA LEU A 359 0.57 15.67 -7.31
C LEU A 359 0.71 14.75 -8.53
N THR A 360 -0.25 13.85 -8.74
CA THR A 360 -0.27 12.96 -9.90
C THR A 360 -0.48 13.75 -11.19
N ASN A 361 -1.31 14.80 -11.17
CA ASN A 361 -1.53 15.68 -12.32
C ASN A 361 -0.31 16.54 -12.62
N GLU A 362 0.32 17.18 -11.62
CA GLU A 362 1.58 17.92 -11.79
C GLU A 362 2.65 17.03 -12.43
N MET A 363 2.73 15.77 -12.00
CA MET A 363 3.64 14.80 -12.58
C MET A 363 3.24 14.31 -13.98
N ALA A 364 1.95 14.13 -14.26
CA ALA A 364 1.47 13.71 -15.58
C ALA A 364 1.59 14.83 -16.62
N SER A 365 1.43 16.09 -16.23
CA SER A 365 1.77 17.25 -17.07
C SER A 365 3.29 17.38 -17.28
N SER A 366 4.09 16.76 -16.41
CA SER A 366 5.55 16.85 -16.44
C SER A 366 6.24 15.85 -17.39
N HIS A 367 6.09 16.05 -18.71
CA HIS A 367 7.25 15.80 -19.58
C HIS A 367 8.50 16.57 -19.07
N GLU A 368 8.30 17.56 -18.20
CA GLU A 368 9.32 18.32 -17.47
C GLU A 368 10.30 17.48 -16.63
N LEU A 369 9.99 16.30 -16.05
CA LEU A 369 11.03 15.56 -15.32
C LEU A 369 12.05 14.93 -16.28
N GLU A 370 11.59 14.29 -17.35
CA GLU A 370 12.47 13.77 -18.40
C GLU A 370 13.22 14.90 -19.10
N MET A 371 12.53 15.98 -19.45
CA MET A 371 13.16 17.14 -20.07
C MET A 371 14.17 17.81 -19.14
N ALA A 372 13.86 17.95 -17.83
CA ALA A 372 14.78 18.56 -16.88
C ALA A 372 16.02 17.68 -16.66
N LEU A 373 15.85 16.36 -16.46
CA LEU A 373 17.00 15.46 -16.27
C LEU A 373 17.82 15.29 -17.55
N SER A 374 17.18 15.13 -18.70
CA SER A 374 17.87 15.04 -20.00
C SER A 374 18.51 16.38 -20.42
N GLY A 375 17.96 17.49 -19.94
CA GLY A 375 18.44 18.84 -20.16
C GLY A 375 19.71 19.20 -19.39
N ILE A 376 20.04 18.46 -18.31
CA ILE A 376 21.25 18.68 -17.49
C ILE A 376 22.50 18.75 -18.37
N TRP A 377 22.69 17.78 -19.27
CA TRP A 377 23.78 17.77 -20.24
C TRP A 377 23.91 19.11 -21.00
N SER A 378 22.77 19.64 -21.47
CA SER A 378 22.75 20.80 -22.35
C SER A 378 23.10 22.04 -21.56
N SER A 379 22.51 22.19 -20.36
CA SER A 379 22.80 23.30 -19.45
C SER A 379 24.26 23.29 -19.01
N ILE A 380 24.87 22.12 -18.78
CA ILE A 380 26.30 21.99 -18.49
C ILE A 380 27.15 22.41 -19.71
N ASN A 381 26.79 21.97 -20.91
CA ASN A 381 27.50 22.34 -22.13
C ASN A 381 27.50 23.86 -22.35
N GLU A 382 26.33 24.50 -22.25
CA GLU A 382 26.22 25.96 -22.41
C GLU A 382 26.96 26.74 -21.32
N ALA A 383 26.96 26.24 -20.08
CA ALA A 383 27.74 26.81 -19.00
C ALA A 383 29.26 26.79 -19.30
N ILE A 384 29.77 25.65 -19.78
CA ILE A 384 31.19 25.50 -20.13
C ILE A 384 31.55 26.43 -21.30
N LEU A 385 30.72 26.46 -22.35
CA LEU A 385 30.92 27.37 -23.49
C LEU A 385 30.94 28.84 -23.05
N HIS A 386 30.03 29.24 -22.17
CA HIS A 386 30.02 30.59 -21.59
C HIS A 386 31.32 30.91 -20.85
N ALA A 387 31.83 29.98 -20.03
CA ALA A 387 33.08 30.16 -19.31
C ALA A 387 34.28 30.29 -20.27
N GLN A 388 34.31 29.51 -21.36
CA GLN A 388 35.35 29.61 -22.40
C GLN A 388 35.32 30.96 -23.11
N LEU A 389 34.14 31.44 -23.50
CA LEU A 389 33.97 32.74 -24.17
C LEU A 389 34.47 33.90 -23.30
N ASN A 390 34.29 33.81 -21.98
CA ASN A 390 34.74 34.83 -21.01
C ASN A 390 36.13 34.53 -20.41
N GLY A 391 36.85 33.54 -20.94
CA GLY A 391 38.12 33.05 -20.39
C GLY A 391 39.17 34.13 -20.09
N PRO A 392 39.46 35.08 -21.01
CA PRO A 392 40.44 36.14 -20.76
C PRO A 392 40.07 37.05 -19.55
N GLN A 393 38.79 37.39 -19.40
CA GLN A 393 38.31 38.17 -18.26
C GLN A 393 38.41 37.37 -16.95
N LEU A 394 38.08 36.08 -17.00
CA LEU A 394 38.16 35.19 -15.84
C LEU A 394 39.61 35.00 -15.39
N SER A 395 40.55 34.81 -16.32
CA SER A 395 41.98 34.70 -16.01
C SER A 395 42.54 35.99 -15.39
N ALA A 396 42.15 37.15 -15.92
CA ALA A 396 42.51 38.45 -15.32
C ALA A 396 41.96 38.59 -13.89
N THR A 397 40.71 38.20 -13.65
CA THR A 397 40.08 38.28 -12.32
C THR A 397 40.74 37.33 -11.31
N VAL A 398 41.01 36.08 -11.71
CA VAL A 398 41.65 35.07 -10.86
C VAL A 398 43.09 35.44 -10.52
N SER A 399 43.85 35.99 -11.48
CA SER A 399 45.26 36.36 -11.25
C SER A 399 45.47 37.52 -10.26
N VAL A 400 44.44 38.33 -10.01
CA VAL A 400 44.47 39.46 -9.06
C VAL A 400 44.08 39.03 -7.64
N LEU A 401 43.47 37.85 -7.48
CA LEU A 401 43.06 37.33 -6.17
C LEU A 401 44.29 36.91 -5.35
N PRO A 402 44.52 37.49 -4.14
CA PRO A 402 45.70 37.22 -3.33
C PRO A 402 45.91 35.74 -3.00
N SER A 403 44.80 35.00 -2.88
CA SER A 403 44.75 33.58 -2.51
C SER A 403 45.02 32.62 -3.68
N CYS A 404 45.00 33.11 -4.93
CA CYS A 404 45.10 32.32 -6.16
C CYS A 404 46.26 32.84 -7.06
N LYS A 405 47.53 32.75 -6.62
CA LYS A 405 48.69 33.14 -7.46
C LYS A 405 49.34 31.93 -8.16
N PHE A 406 49.48 32.00 -9.48
CA PHE A 406 50.11 30.96 -10.32
C PHE A 406 51.11 31.56 -11.33
N SER A 407 52.17 30.82 -11.71
CA SER A 407 53.23 31.24 -12.68
C SER A 407 53.19 30.38 -13.96
N ASN A 408 53.25 31.05 -15.12
CA ASN A 408 52.85 30.57 -16.47
C ASN A 408 53.77 29.60 -17.24
N SER A 409 53.16 28.88 -18.20
CA SER A 409 53.62 28.76 -19.62
C SER A 409 52.50 28.29 -20.58
N ASN A 410 52.40 28.91 -21.77
CA ASN A 410 51.30 28.85 -22.77
C ASN A 410 51.15 27.54 -23.59
N ASP A 411 49.93 27.22 -24.04
CA ASP A 411 49.57 26.99 -25.47
C ASP A 411 48.06 26.75 -25.70
N GLN A 412 47.52 27.27 -26.82
CA GLN A 412 46.09 27.29 -27.19
C GLN A 412 45.72 26.20 -28.21
N HIS A 413 44.58 25.52 -28.02
CA HIS A 413 43.85 24.85 -29.11
C HIS A 413 42.32 24.85 -28.90
N GLN A 414 41.58 25.03 -30.00
CA GLN A 414 40.13 25.23 -30.07
C GLN A 414 39.50 24.07 -30.87
N LEU A 415 38.37 23.52 -30.42
CA LEU A 415 37.59 22.52 -31.16
C LEU A 415 36.08 22.74 -31.01
N SER A 416 35.33 22.50 -32.09
CA SER A 416 33.87 22.60 -32.19
C SER A 416 33.22 21.22 -32.40
N ILE A 417 32.06 20.96 -31.79
CA ILE A 417 31.29 19.72 -31.98
C ILE A 417 29.78 19.98 -32.15
N SER A 418 29.16 19.18 -33.01
CA SER A 418 27.73 19.16 -33.33
C SER A 418 27.00 18.03 -32.58
N ILE A 419 25.79 18.30 -32.09
CA ILE A 419 24.98 17.39 -31.25
C ILE A 419 23.77 16.88 -32.06
N LYS A 420 23.54 15.56 -32.05
CA LYS A 420 22.29 14.93 -32.50
C LYS A 420 21.48 14.41 -31.30
N THR A 421 20.16 14.60 -31.36
CA THR A 421 19.15 14.27 -30.36
C THR A 421 18.32 13.05 -30.75
N PHE A 422 18.04 12.19 -29.76
CA PHE A 422 16.91 11.24 -29.70
C PHE A 422 16.73 10.88 -28.21
N THR A 423 15.54 10.83 -27.62
CA THR A 423 14.51 9.77 -27.70
C THR A 423 13.26 10.17 -26.91
N ALA A 424 12.06 9.71 -27.33
CA ALA A 424 10.75 10.01 -26.72
C ALA A 424 9.92 8.75 -26.33
N VAL A 425 10.56 7.62 -25.97
CA VAL A 425 9.87 6.31 -25.91
C VAL A 425 9.53 5.83 -24.49
N VAL A 426 10.18 6.35 -23.44
CA VAL A 426 10.00 5.84 -22.06
C VAL A 426 8.75 6.42 -21.37
N LEU A 427 8.24 7.58 -21.79
CA LEU A 427 7.28 8.37 -21.02
C LEU A 427 5.79 8.06 -21.24
N ASN A 428 5.41 7.40 -22.34
CA ASN A 428 4.01 7.03 -22.61
C ASN A 428 3.47 5.97 -21.63
N VAL A 429 4.36 5.21 -20.97
CA VAL A 429 3.96 4.16 -20.01
C VAL A 429 3.65 4.77 -18.63
N LEU A 430 4.38 5.81 -18.20
CA LEU A 430 4.18 6.43 -16.88
C LEU A 430 2.88 7.26 -16.85
N SER A 431 2.61 8.04 -17.90
CA SER A 431 1.43 8.91 -17.99
C SER A 431 0.11 8.12 -18.07
N LEU A 432 0.09 7.01 -18.82
CA LEU A 432 -1.07 6.12 -18.89
C LEU A 432 -1.37 5.46 -17.54
N ARG A 433 -0.31 5.00 -16.84
CA ARG A 433 -0.43 4.38 -15.51
C ARG A 433 -0.94 5.37 -14.45
N CYS A 434 -0.46 6.62 -14.48
CA CYS A 434 -0.91 7.69 -13.58
C CYS A 434 -2.42 7.93 -13.69
N ARG A 435 -2.99 7.86 -14.89
CA ARG A 435 -4.43 8.06 -15.12
C ARG A 435 -5.28 6.92 -14.53
N GLU A 436 -4.89 5.67 -14.77
CA GLU A 436 -5.60 4.50 -14.23
C GLU A 436 -5.56 4.49 -12.71
N PHE A 437 -4.40 4.81 -12.14
CA PHE A 437 -4.22 4.97 -10.71
C PHE A 437 -5.09 6.02 -10.11
N ILE A 438 -5.07 7.25 -10.63
CA ILE A 438 -5.82 8.31 -9.98
C ILE A 438 -7.33 8.08 -10.08
N ASN A 439 -7.79 7.47 -11.19
CA ASN A 439 -9.19 7.07 -11.32
C ASN A 439 -9.59 6.04 -10.26
N TYR A 440 -8.71 5.08 -9.95
CA TYR A 440 -8.95 4.14 -8.87
C TYR A 440 -8.96 4.84 -7.51
N MET A 441 -7.95 5.67 -7.22
CA MET A 441 -7.82 6.40 -5.95
C MET A 441 -9.01 7.32 -5.67
N LYS A 442 -9.57 7.95 -6.71
CA LYS A 442 -10.82 8.73 -6.60
C LYS A 442 -12.01 7.87 -6.16
N ARG A 443 -12.13 6.64 -6.67
CA ARG A 443 -13.20 5.70 -6.27
C ARG A 443 -13.01 5.20 -4.83
N SER A 444 -11.78 5.17 -4.33
CA SER A 444 -11.47 4.82 -2.94
C SER A 444 -11.53 6.00 -1.97
N ARG A 445 -11.96 7.19 -2.42
CA ARG A 445 -12.07 8.40 -1.59
C ARG A 445 -12.95 8.21 -0.35
N THR A 446 -14.00 7.40 -0.45
CA THR A 446 -14.92 7.11 0.67
C THR A 446 -14.65 5.76 1.34
N PHE A 447 -13.45 5.21 1.16
CA PHE A 447 -13.10 3.86 1.65
C PHE A 447 -13.35 3.74 3.17
N TYR A 448 -12.76 4.62 3.97
CA TYR A 448 -12.90 4.59 5.44
C TYR A 448 -14.30 4.92 5.94
N ALA A 449 -15.09 5.71 5.21
CA ALA A 449 -16.52 5.91 5.49
C ALA A 449 -17.40 4.69 5.14
N SER A 450 -16.97 3.79 4.27
CA SER A 450 -17.83 2.69 3.76
C SER A 450 -17.36 1.29 4.16
N ILE A 451 -16.31 1.18 4.97
CA ILE A 451 -15.69 -0.11 5.31
C ILE A 451 -16.64 -1.02 6.08
N ALA A 452 -17.50 -0.48 6.96
CA ALA A 452 -18.45 -1.28 7.73
C ALA A 452 -19.54 -1.86 6.82
N GLU A 453 -20.03 -1.07 5.87
CA GLU A 453 -21.01 -1.47 4.87
C GLU A 453 -20.46 -2.56 3.96
N ARG A 454 -19.23 -2.39 3.45
CA ARG A 454 -18.54 -3.40 2.62
C ARG A 454 -18.31 -4.71 3.37
N LEU A 455 -18.01 -4.64 4.67
CA LEU A 455 -17.81 -5.82 5.51
C LEU A 455 -19.12 -6.51 5.91
N CYS A 456 -20.24 -5.80 5.84
CA CYS A 456 -21.60 -6.33 6.01
C CYS A 456 -22.30 -6.58 4.67
N ASP A 457 -21.54 -6.60 3.58
CA ASP A 457 -22.01 -6.97 2.25
C ASP A 457 -21.59 -8.40 1.92
N GLY A 458 -22.46 -9.16 1.26
CA GLY A 458 -22.22 -10.58 0.95
C GLY A 458 -22.56 -11.57 2.07
N ASP A 459 -21.77 -12.65 2.17
CA ASP A 459 -22.11 -13.87 2.91
C ASP A 459 -22.16 -13.75 4.44
N LEU A 460 -21.73 -12.63 5.00
CA LEU A 460 -21.76 -12.42 6.44
C LEU A 460 -23.18 -12.19 6.97
N VAL A 461 -24.10 -11.72 6.13
CA VAL A 461 -25.45 -11.32 6.52
C VAL A 461 -26.52 -12.11 5.75
N MET A 462 -27.71 -12.24 6.34
CA MET A 462 -28.88 -12.72 5.59
C MET A 462 -29.52 -11.55 4.83
N ARG A 463 -29.73 -11.70 3.52
CA ARG A 463 -30.51 -10.77 2.68
C ARG A 463 -31.79 -11.39 2.11
N ASP A 464 -31.74 -12.68 1.79
CA ASP A 464 -32.80 -13.35 1.02
C ASP A 464 -33.74 -14.20 1.87
N SER A 465 -33.56 -14.24 3.20
CA SER A 465 -34.45 -14.93 4.13
C SER A 465 -35.35 -13.95 4.87
N SER A 466 -36.55 -14.41 5.23
CA SER A 466 -37.49 -13.67 6.07
C SER A 466 -37.05 -13.54 7.54
N THR A 467 -35.99 -14.25 7.95
CA THR A 467 -35.50 -14.23 9.33
C THR A 467 -33.98 -14.16 9.41
N CYS A 468 -33.47 -13.54 10.48
CA CYS A 468 -32.05 -13.32 10.73
C CYS A 468 -31.75 -13.26 12.24
N TRP A 469 -30.48 -13.37 12.61
CA TRP A 469 -30.04 -13.29 14.00
C TRP A 469 -29.84 -11.83 14.45
N ASN A 470 -30.42 -11.44 15.59
CA ASN A 470 -30.28 -10.09 16.15
C ASN A 470 -29.31 -9.97 17.33
N GLY A 471 -28.64 -11.06 17.71
CA GLY A 471 -27.78 -11.12 18.89
C GLY A 471 -28.38 -11.88 20.07
N GLU A 472 -29.69 -12.10 20.08
CA GLU A 472 -30.39 -12.82 21.16
C GLU A 472 -31.24 -13.98 20.65
N ASP A 473 -31.97 -13.76 19.54
CA ASP A 473 -32.87 -14.73 18.93
C ASP A 473 -32.95 -14.56 17.40
N VAL A 474 -33.66 -15.47 16.74
CA VAL A 474 -34.06 -15.39 15.33
C VAL A 474 -35.29 -14.50 15.21
N VAL A 475 -35.16 -13.42 14.44
CA VAL A 475 -36.21 -12.42 14.26
C VAL A 475 -36.48 -12.15 12.79
N GLU A 476 -37.64 -11.57 12.49
CA GLU A 476 -37.96 -11.12 11.12
C GLU A 476 -37.12 -9.90 10.72
N SER A 477 -36.85 -9.00 11.67
CA SER A 477 -36.05 -7.82 11.43
C SER A 477 -35.35 -7.31 12.69
N TYR A 478 -34.22 -6.62 12.48
CA TYR A 478 -33.50 -5.94 13.54
C TYR A 478 -34.16 -4.60 13.86
N THR A 479 -34.58 -4.41 15.10
CA THR A 479 -35.43 -3.28 15.53
C THR A 479 -34.67 -2.10 16.13
N SER A 480 -33.44 -2.33 16.61
CA SER A 480 -32.63 -1.27 17.21
C SER A 480 -32.17 -0.27 16.14
N ARG A 481 -32.02 0.99 16.54
CA ARG A 481 -31.50 2.05 15.67
C ARG A 481 -30.08 1.72 15.20
N VAL A 482 -29.84 1.83 13.90
CA VAL A 482 -28.50 1.70 13.34
C VAL A 482 -27.74 3.03 13.53
N VAL A 483 -26.65 3.02 14.30
CA VAL A 483 -25.83 4.22 14.58
C VAL A 483 -24.96 4.57 13.37
N SER A 484 -24.66 5.85 13.16
CA SER A 484 -23.77 6.30 12.08
C SER A 484 -22.29 5.98 12.36
N ASN A 485 -21.40 6.31 11.42
CA ASN A 485 -19.95 6.17 11.58
C ASN A 485 -19.37 7.22 12.55
N GLY A 486 -18.12 7.00 12.97
CA GLY A 486 -17.39 7.89 13.87
C GLY A 486 -17.63 7.61 15.35
N LEU A 487 -16.66 7.99 16.18
CA LEU A 487 -16.63 7.80 17.63
C LEU A 487 -17.81 8.47 18.32
N LYS A 488 -18.18 9.69 17.91
CA LYS A 488 -19.31 10.44 18.49
C LYS A 488 -20.63 9.69 18.35
N ALA A 489 -20.81 8.98 17.23
CA ALA A 489 -22.02 8.21 16.98
C ALA A 489 -22.10 6.93 17.83
N GLN A 490 -20.97 6.40 18.30
CA GLN A 490 -20.92 5.15 19.06
C GLN A 490 -21.35 5.29 20.52
N ILE A 491 -21.58 6.51 21.01
CA ILE A 491 -22.06 6.75 22.39
C ILE A 491 -23.37 5.99 22.66
N ASN A 492 -24.25 5.93 21.65
CA ASN A 492 -25.55 5.28 21.73
C ASN A 492 -25.59 3.93 20.99
N ASN A 493 -24.44 3.30 20.73
CA ASN A 493 -24.40 2.01 20.06
C ASN A 493 -24.98 0.92 20.98
N PRO A 494 -26.05 0.21 20.56
CA PRO A 494 -26.69 -0.80 21.40
C PRO A 494 -25.84 -2.07 21.58
N GLU A 495 -24.86 -2.32 20.70
CA GLU A 495 -24.16 -3.61 20.64
C GLU A 495 -22.81 -3.62 21.37
N LEU A 496 -22.14 -2.48 21.47
CA LEU A 496 -20.84 -2.37 22.16
C LEU A 496 -20.52 -0.96 22.61
N LYS A 497 -19.71 -0.88 23.67
CA LYS A 497 -19.13 0.36 24.18
C LYS A 497 -17.76 0.61 23.54
N VAL A 498 -17.54 1.81 23.03
CA VAL A 498 -16.27 2.24 22.44
C VAL A 498 -15.53 3.16 23.41
N ARG A 499 -14.27 2.83 23.72
CA ARG A 499 -13.49 3.47 24.80
C ARG A 499 -12.77 4.77 24.40
N GLY A 500 -12.73 5.10 23.10
CA GLY A 500 -12.09 6.31 22.58
C GLY A 500 -11.30 6.05 21.29
N LEU A 501 -10.59 7.09 20.82
CA LEU A 501 -9.75 7.01 19.63
C LEU A 501 -8.50 6.17 19.89
N ASP A 502 -8.18 5.29 18.95
CA ASP A 502 -6.96 4.49 18.99
C ASP A 502 -5.73 5.40 18.78
N PRO A 503 -4.69 5.32 19.64
CA PRO A 503 -3.51 6.19 19.53
C PRO A 503 -2.73 6.03 18.21
N LEU A 504 -2.65 4.82 17.66
CA LEU A 504 -1.99 4.59 16.37
C LEU A 504 -2.79 5.24 15.24
N ILE A 505 -4.12 5.13 15.30
CA ILE A 505 -4.99 5.79 14.33
C ILE A 505 -4.93 7.32 14.47
N ASN A 506 -4.87 7.85 15.69
CA ASN A 506 -4.67 9.28 15.90
C ASN A 506 -3.36 9.79 15.28
N ASN A 507 -2.26 9.05 15.46
CA ASN A 507 -0.99 9.38 14.83
C ASN A 507 -1.08 9.40 13.29
N LEU A 508 -1.82 8.48 12.68
CA LEU A 508 -2.07 8.52 11.23
C LEU A 508 -2.89 9.73 10.79
N ILE A 509 -3.92 10.09 11.57
CA ILE A 509 -4.73 11.30 11.33
C ILE A 509 -3.82 12.54 11.36
N ASP A 510 -2.96 12.65 12.37
CA ASP A 510 -2.01 13.77 12.50
C ASP A 510 -1.01 13.81 11.35
N LYS A 511 -0.47 12.66 10.93
CA LYS A 511 0.43 12.55 9.77
C LYS A 511 -0.24 12.96 8.46
N LEU A 512 -1.45 12.46 8.20
CA LEU A 512 -2.23 12.83 7.02
C LEU A 512 -2.55 14.32 7.03
N HIS A 513 -3.01 14.85 8.17
CA HIS A 513 -3.31 16.26 8.32
C HIS A 513 -2.08 17.14 8.05
N HIS A 514 -0.91 16.79 8.63
CA HIS A 514 0.33 17.53 8.38
C HIS A 514 0.76 17.46 6.91
N PHE A 515 0.66 16.28 6.28
CA PHE A 515 0.97 16.12 4.86
C PHE A 515 0.03 16.95 3.97
N ASN A 516 -1.26 16.92 4.26
CA ASN A 516 -2.28 17.67 3.52
C ASN A 516 -2.05 19.18 3.63
N GLN A 517 -1.71 19.68 4.83
CA GLN A 517 -1.36 21.09 5.02
C GLN A 517 -0.07 21.47 4.28
N GLY A 518 0.97 20.67 4.38
CA GLY A 518 2.26 20.92 3.72
C GLY A 518 2.21 20.84 2.19
N GLY A 519 1.30 20.02 1.64
CA GLY A 519 1.01 19.95 0.21
C GLY A 519 0.36 21.23 -0.32
N CYS A 520 -0.54 21.84 0.45
CA CYS A 520 -1.20 23.11 0.10
C CYS A 520 -0.29 24.33 0.28
N ASP A 521 0.56 24.37 1.31
CA ASP A 521 1.37 25.56 1.64
C ASP A 521 2.54 25.79 0.66
N ARG A 522 3.00 24.76 -0.05
CA ARG A 522 4.09 24.88 -1.05
C ARG A 522 3.62 25.22 -2.47
N SER A 523 2.31 25.24 -2.72
CA SER A 523 1.74 25.82 -3.93
C SER A 523 2.02 27.34 -4.05
N PHE A 524 2.49 27.98 -2.98
CA PHE A 524 2.77 29.43 -2.92
C PHE A 524 4.11 29.93 -3.48
N ARG A 525 4.92 29.11 -4.19
CA ARG A 525 6.20 29.60 -4.76
C ARG A 525 6.28 29.65 -6.29
N PHE A 526 5.24 29.25 -7.00
CA PHE A 526 5.15 29.43 -8.46
C PHE A 526 3.72 29.85 -8.83
N PRO A 527 3.50 31.12 -9.22
CA PRO A 527 2.18 31.61 -9.57
C PRO A 527 1.85 31.07 -10.96
N ASP A 528 1.06 30.01 -11.03
CA ASP A 528 0.00 29.80 -12.03
C ASP A 528 -0.51 28.35 -11.97
N SER A 529 -1.58 28.14 -11.18
CA SER A 529 -2.79 27.40 -11.56
C SER A 529 -3.56 26.84 -10.34
N GLY A 530 -4.87 27.11 -10.31
CA GLY A 530 -5.89 26.23 -9.73
C GLY A 530 -6.02 26.15 -8.21
N LYS A 531 -6.98 26.90 -7.65
CA LYS A 531 -7.49 26.74 -6.27
C LYS A 531 -7.98 25.30 -6.03
N CYS A 532 -7.56 24.67 -4.93
CA CYS A 532 -8.32 23.56 -4.32
C CYS A 532 -9.68 24.11 -3.88
N GLY A 533 -10.74 23.69 -4.55
CA GLY A 533 -12.11 24.08 -4.25
C GLY A 533 -12.56 23.50 -2.91
N ALA A 534 -12.79 24.37 -1.93
CA ALA A 534 -13.69 24.08 -0.83
C ALA A 534 -15.12 24.26 -1.32
N GLU A 535 -15.88 23.18 -1.42
CA GLU A 535 -17.34 23.27 -1.51
C GLU A 535 -17.87 23.75 -0.15
N GLU A 536 -18.56 24.89 -0.19
CA GLU A 536 -19.22 25.52 0.94
C GLU A 536 -20.36 24.63 1.47
N GLY A 537 -20.29 24.29 2.76
CA GLY A 537 -21.39 23.73 3.54
C GLY A 537 -21.36 24.35 4.93
N GLU A 538 -22.42 25.10 5.25
CA GLU A 538 -22.58 26.00 6.39
C GLU A 538 -22.23 25.41 7.77
N GLY A 539 -21.56 26.21 8.61
CA GLY A 539 -21.36 25.90 10.04
C GLY A 539 -20.19 26.66 10.67
N ALA A 540 -20.41 27.93 11.00
CA ALA A 540 -19.42 28.84 11.57
C ALA A 540 -18.78 28.37 12.89
N MET A 541 -17.44 28.43 12.99
CA MET A 541 -16.74 28.94 14.17
C MET A 541 -15.30 29.34 13.81
N GLY A 542 -14.96 30.61 14.05
CA GLY A 542 -13.82 31.30 13.45
C GLY A 542 -12.44 31.04 14.08
N CYS A 543 -11.42 31.09 13.22
CA CYS A 543 -10.03 31.32 13.64
C CYS A 543 -9.72 32.82 13.62
N LEU A 544 -9.50 33.37 14.82
CA LEU A 544 -9.03 34.73 15.04
C LEU A 544 -7.67 34.98 14.35
N LYS A 545 -7.64 35.91 13.39
CA LYS A 545 -6.40 36.52 12.88
C LYS A 545 -5.82 37.48 13.93
N LYS A 546 -4.67 37.15 14.51
CA LYS A 546 -3.80 38.15 15.15
C LYS A 546 -3.07 38.95 14.06
N LYS A 547 -3.49 40.19 13.85
CA LYS A 547 -2.75 41.22 13.11
C LYS A 547 -1.85 41.94 14.11
N THR A 548 -0.53 41.76 14.02
CA THR A 548 0.44 42.63 14.69
C THR A 548 0.63 43.89 13.85
N HIS A 549 0.25 45.04 14.41
CA HIS A 549 0.59 46.36 13.90
C HIS A 549 2.01 46.71 14.38
N PHE A 550 2.89 47.06 13.45
CA PHE A 550 4.11 47.83 13.72
C PHE A 550 3.82 49.29 13.30
N ILE A 551 3.81 50.21 14.26
CA ILE A 551 4.06 51.63 14.05
C ILE A 551 4.92 52.10 15.22
N GLY A 552 6.06 52.72 14.89
CA GLY A 552 6.97 53.36 15.83
C GLY A 552 7.85 54.36 15.10
N GLN A 553 7.25 55.51 14.77
CA GLN A 553 7.81 56.86 14.94
C GLN A 553 6.67 57.88 14.85
#